data_AF-A0A1Y4H1M5-F1
#
_entry.id   AF-A0A1Y4H1M5-F1
#
_cell.length_a   1.000
_cell.length_b   1.000
_cell.length_c   1.000
_cell.angle_alpha   90.00
_cell.angle_beta   90.00
_cell.angle_gamma   90.00
#
_symmetry.space_group_name_H-M   'P 1'
#
loop_
_entity.id
_entity.type
_entity.pdbx_description
1 polymer ?
#
loop_
_entity_poly.entity_id
_entity_poly.type
_entity_poly.pdbx_seq_one_letter_code
_entity_poly.pdbx_strand_id
1 'polypeptide(L)'
;MSAEKQQKVEVAVAYLSDIFAKMGVEGAVITPQQQGEATVLRVEGEKAGTLIGRRGETMEALSYLASLVANRAGGDYLKLGLDVAGYRSKREGDLAALARRIAARALKTGRSQELEPMNPYERRIIHSAVSAVEGVHSESRGEGADRRVVIYPDNPAPRAPRKGRGGRPGQNRGRGGRGPRAPRTPEREFADKPRTGEGPTAPRRTESINDAEGFALYGKIEL
;
A
#
# COMPACT_ATOMS: atom_id res chain seq x y z
N MET A 1 18.83 27.68 15.95
CA MET A 1 18.08 27.72 14.67
C MET A 1 18.50 28.95 13.89
N SER A 2 18.72 28.85 12.58
CA SER A 2 18.94 30.05 11.76
C SER A 2 17.67 30.91 11.77
N ALA A 3 17.80 32.24 11.76
CA ALA A 3 16.66 33.17 11.86
C ALA A 3 15.58 32.90 10.80
N GLU A 4 15.99 32.49 9.60
CA GLU A 4 15.09 32.12 8.51
C GLU A 4 14.27 30.85 8.80
N LYS A 5 14.87 29.83 9.44
CA LYS A 5 14.16 28.61 9.83
C LYS A 5 13.11 28.91 10.90
N GLN A 6 13.43 29.80 11.84
CA GLN A 6 12.50 30.22 12.88
C GLN A 6 11.27 30.92 12.28
N GLN A 7 11.47 31.83 11.33
CA GLN A 7 10.38 32.51 10.63
C GLN A 7 9.44 31.52 9.90
N LYS A 8 10.00 30.51 9.23
CA LYS A 8 9.20 29.47 8.55
C LYS A 8 8.37 28.65 9.52
N VAL A 9 8.93 28.30 10.66
CA VAL A 9 8.24 27.56 11.72
C VAL A 9 7.09 28.39 12.29
N GLU A 10 7.30 29.67 12.54
CA GLU A 10 6.26 30.59 13.01
C GLU A 10 5.11 30.71 12.01
N VAL A 11 5.42 30.83 10.72
CA VAL A 11 4.40 30.84 9.64
C VAL A 11 3.60 29.53 9.61
N ALA A 12 4.25 28.38 9.77
CA ALA A 12 3.58 27.08 9.85
C ALA A 12 2.68 26.97 11.08
N VAL A 13 3.17 27.41 12.25
CA VAL A 13 2.41 27.38 13.50
C VAL A 13 1.18 28.27 13.38
N ALA A 14 1.32 29.49 12.84
CA ALA A 14 0.19 30.40 12.62
C ALA A 14 -0.85 29.80 11.68
N TYR A 15 -0.42 29.19 10.57
CA TYR A 15 -1.31 28.52 9.61
C TYR A 15 -2.07 27.35 10.25
N LEU A 16 -1.37 26.48 10.98
CA LEU A 16 -2.01 25.34 11.65
C LEU A 16 -2.98 25.80 12.74
N SER A 17 -2.64 26.86 13.49
CA SER A 17 -3.50 27.41 14.54
C SER A 17 -4.82 27.94 13.97
N ASP A 18 -4.78 28.66 12.84
CA ASP A 18 -5.98 29.15 12.15
C ASP A 18 -6.85 27.98 11.65
N ILE A 19 -6.24 26.92 11.10
CA ILE A 19 -6.98 25.73 10.66
C ILE A 19 -7.62 25.00 11.85
N PHE A 20 -6.88 24.80 12.94
CA PHE A 20 -7.39 24.09 14.11
C PHE A 20 -8.57 24.83 14.74
N ALA A 21 -8.51 26.17 14.79
CA ALA A 21 -9.63 27.00 15.21
C ALA A 21 -10.86 26.80 14.30
N LYS A 22 -10.68 26.84 12.97
CA LYS A 22 -11.77 26.61 12.00
C LYS A 22 -12.34 25.20 12.04
N MET A 23 -11.56 24.22 12.49
CA MET A 23 -12.00 22.84 12.70
C MET A 23 -12.68 22.60 14.06
N GLY A 24 -12.75 23.61 14.93
CA GLY A 24 -13.33 23.48 16.27
C GLY A 24 -12.44 22.75 17.29
N VAL A 25 -11.14 22.65 17.01
CA VAL A 25 -10.14 22.09 17.92
C VAL A 25 -9.53 23.24 18.72
N GLU A 26 -10.19 23.59 19.81
CA GLU A 26 -9.72 24.61 20.75
C GLU A 26 -8.68 24.01 21.71
N GLY A 27 -7.64 24.79 22.05
CA GLY A 27 -6.63 24.39 23.04
C GLY A 27 -5.51 23.48 22.53
N ALA A 28 -5.30 23.39 21.22
CA ALA A 28 -4.15 22.69 20.65
C ALA A 28 -2.86 23.51 20.88
N VAL A 29 -1.93 22.97 21.66
CA VAL A 29 -0.60 23.52 21.87
C VAL A 29 0.34 22.92 20.82
N ILE A 30 0.99 23.79 20.05
CA ILE A 30 1.96 23.39 19.03
C ILE A 30 3.37 23.71 19.53
N THR A 31 4.21 22.70 19.68
CA THR A 31 5.60 22.84 20.10
C THR A 31 6.54 22.42 18.98
N PRO A 32 7.39 23.32 18.46
CA PRO A 32 8.39 22.96 17.47
C PRO A 32 9.56 22.23 18.14
N GLN A 33 9.88 21.04 17.64
CA GLN A 33 11.03 20.25 18.03
C GLN A 33 11.94 20.03 16.82
N GLN A 34 13.22 20.38 16.96
CA GLN A 34 14.18 20.14 15.90
C GLN A 34 14.72 18.70 15.99
N GLN A 35 14.62 17.94 14.90
CA GLN A 35 15.19 16.60 14.75
C GLN A 35 16.11 16.59 13.52
N GLY A 36 17.40 16.83 13.75
CA GLY A 36 18.40 16.94 12.69
C GLY A 36 18.09 18.06 11.69
N GLU A 37 17.90 17.68 10.42
CA GLU A 37 17.50 18.59 9.33
C GLU A 37 16.00 18.90 9.30
N ALA A 38 15.18 18.08 9.97
CA ALA A 38 13.73 18.23 9.99
C ALA A 38 13.25 18.96 11.25
N THR A 39 12.15 19.69 11.12
CA THR A 39 11.43 20.28 12.24
C THR A 39 10.10 19.57 12.39
N VAL A 40 9.89 18.96 13.56
CA VAL A 40 8.64 18.27 13.90
C VAL A 40 7.83 19.19 14.81
N LEU A 41 6.62 19.52 14.38
CA LEU A 41 5.64 20.23 15.18
C LEU A 41 4.85 19.19 15.97
N ARG A 42 5.05 19.16 17.29
CA ARG A 42 4.24 18.34 18.20
C ARG A 42 2.97 19.09 18.56
N VAL A 43 1.83 18.43 18.41
CA VAL A 43 0.52 18.96 18.80
C VAL A 43 -0.02 18.16 19.97
N GLU A 44 -0.33 18.86 21.05
CA GLU A 44 -0.96 18.32 22.25
C GLU A 44 -2.24 19.09 22.54
N GLY A 45 -3.28 18.39 23.03
CA GLY A 45 -4.56 19.01 23.34
C GLY A 45 -5.67 17.97 23.52
N GLU A 46 -6.71 18.33 24.25
CA GLU A 46 -7.80 17.42 24.63
C GLU A 46 -8.58 16.91 23.41
N LYS A 47 -8.79 17.75 22.40
CA LYS A 47 -9.46 17.42 21.14
C LYS A 47 -8.50 17.09 19.98
N ALA A 48 -7.19 17.01 20.25
CA ALA A 48 -6.18 16.83 19.21
C ALA A 48 -6.32 15.49 18.48
N GLY A 49 -6.92 14.47 19.11
CA GLY A 49 -7.20 13.17 18.46
C GLY A 49 -8.04 13.28 17.18
N THR A 50 -8.88 14.31 17.06
CA THR A 50 -9.68 14.58 15.85
C THR A 50 -8.80 14.94 14.64
N LEU A 51 -7.63 15.55 14.88
CA LEU A 51 -6.68 15.96 13.84
C LEU A 51 -5.93 14.79 13.20
N ILE A 52 -5.93 13.62 13.85
CA ILE A 52 -5.31 12.41 13.32
C ILE A 52 -6.09 11.93 12.08
N GLY A 53 -7.42 11.95 12.18
CA GLY A 53 -8.30 11.41 11.14
C GLY A 53 -8.16 9.90 10.98
N ARG A 54 -8.65 9.38 9.83
CA ARG A 54 -8.60 7.94 9.55
C ARG A 54 -7.15 7.52 9.29
N ARG A 55 -6.59 6.67 10.16
CA ARG A 55 -5.23 6.13 10.04
C ARG A 55 -4.10 7.20 9.96
N GLY A 56 -4.36 8.44 10.35
CA GLY A 56 -3.38 9.53 10.25
C GLY A 56 -3.42 10.31 8.94
N GLU A 57 -4.36 10.01 8.03
CA GLU A 57 -4.45 10.68 6.72
C GLU A 57 -4.65 12.21 6.85
N THR A 58 -5.45 12.65 7.83
CA THR A 58 -5.71 14.08 8.07
C THR A 58 -4.47 14.77 8.61
N MET A 59 -3.78 14.17 9.58
CA MET A 59 -2.54 14.69 10.12
C MET A 59 -1.46 14.82 9.04
N GLU A 60 -1.34 13.82 8.16
CA GLU A 60 -0.36 13.84 7.07
C GLU A 60 -0.68 14.93 6.03
N ALA A 61 -1.96 15.10 5.67
CA ALA A 61 -2.40 16.17 4.80
C ALA A 61 -2.11 17.57 5.39
N LEU A 62 -2.38 17.75 6.70
CA LEU A 62 -2.08 18.99 7.40
C LEU A 62 -0.57 19.27 7.46
N SER A 63 0.25 18.23 7.71
CA SER A 63 1.71 18.33 7.67
C SER A 63 2.20 18.79 6.30
N TYR A 64 1.64 18.22 5.23
CA TYR A 64 2.00 18.57 3.86
C TYR A 64 1.64 20.03 3.53
N LEU A 65 0.42 20.45 3.86
CA LEU A 65 -0.02 21.83 3.64
C LEU A 65 0.81 22.84 4.44
N ALA A 66 1.09 22.55 5.71
CA ALA A 66 1.96 23.39 6.54
C ALA A 66 3.37 23.50 5.96
N SER A 67 3.92 22.40 5.44
CA SER A 67 5.21 22.40 4.75
C SER A 67 5.21 23.29 3.50
N LEU A 68 4.15 23.25 2.69
CA LEU A 68 4.02 24.12 1.51
C LEU A 68 3.97 25.60 1.90
N VAL A 69 3.20 25.94 2.93
CA VAL A 69 3.05 27.33 3.41
C VAL A 69 4.37 27.83 4.01
N ALA A 70 5.07 27.02 4.80
CA ALA A 70 6.37 27.35 5.37
C ALA A 70 7.44 27.57 4.29
N ASN A 71 7.49 26.70 3.28
CA ASN A 71 8.49 26.79 2.21
C ASN A 71 8.20 27.90 1.20
N ARG A 72 6.98 28.44 1.17
CA ARG A 72 6.64 29.63 0.35
C ARG A 72 7.34 30.90 0.83
N ALA A 73 7.77 30.97 2.10
CA ALA A 73 8.39 32.16 2.68
C ALA A 73 9.83 32.45 2.18
N GLY A 74 10.35 31.70 1.20
CA GLY A 74 11.68 31.89 0.60
C GLY A 74 12.82 31.21 1.39
N GLY A 75 14.05 31.20 0.87
CA GLY A 75 15.22 30.57 1.53
C GLY A 75 15.26 29.04 1.43
N ASP A 76 16.15 28.41 2.20
CA ASP A 76 16.45 26.96 2.11
C ASP A 76 15.25 26.07 2.42
N TYR A 77 15.12 24.95 1.70
CA TYR A 77 14.03 24.00 1.91
C TYR A 77 14.00 23.47 3.36
N LEU A 78 12.87 23.68 4.04
CA LEU A 78 12.61 23.20 5.39
C LEU A 78 11.77 21.91 5.32
N LYS A 79 12.33 20.81 5.82
CA LYS A 79 11.59 19.57 6.05
C LYS A 79 10.73 19.73 7.30
N LEU A 80 9.41 19.81 7.14
CA LEU A 80 8.46 19.97 8.24
C LEU A 80 7.59 18.72 8.42
N GLY A 81 7.48 18.26 9.65
CA GLY A 81 6.61 17.15 10.05
C GLY A 81 5.61 17.57 11.12
N LEU A 82 4.43 16.96 11.14
CA LEU A 82 3.43 17.12 12.20
C LEU A 82 3.30 15.81 12.98
N ASP A 83 3.35 15.86 14.31
CA ASP A 83 3.04 14.72 15.16
C ASP A 83 1.99 15.11 16.20
N VAL A 84 0.92 14.33 16.29
CA VAL A 84 -0.22 14.62 17.14
C VAL A 84 -0.27 13.57 18.24
N ALA A 85 -0.07 13.99 19.49
CA ALA A 85 -0.11 13.12 20.67
C ALA A 85 0.73 11.82 20.55
N GLY A 86 1.87 11.86 19.85
CA GLY A 86 2.74 10.69 19.64
C GLY A 86 2.13 9.59 18.76
N TYR A 87 1.18 9.94 17.90
CA TYR A 87 0.46 8.98 17.06
C TYR A 87 1.40 8.19 16.14
N ARG A 88 2.45 8.82 15.58
CA ARG A 88 3.37 8.15 14.65
C ARG A 88 4.05 6.92 15.27
N SER A 89 4.71 7.09 16.41
CA SER A 89 5.41 6.00 17.09
C SER A 89 4.45 4.90 17.55
N LYS A 90 3.26 5.26 18.03
CA LYS A 90 2.23 4.29 18.38
C LYS A 90 1.76 3.48 17.16
N ARG A 91 1.49 4.18 16.05
CA ARG A 91 1.03 3.58 14.79
C ARG A 91 2.06 2.63 14.20
N GLU A 92 3.34 3.00 14.24
CA GLU A 92 4.45 2.13 13.84
C GLU A 92 4.47 0.82 14.64
N GLY A 93 4.36 0.91 15.97
CA GLY A 93 4.29 -0.24 16.86
C GLY A 93 3.10 -1.15 16.55
N ASP A 94 1.92 -0.57 16.34
CA ASP A 94 0.70 -1.29 15.99
C ASP A 94 0.82 -2.01 14.64
N LEU A 95 1.40 -1.37 13.63
CA LEU A 95 1.62 -1.95 12.31
C LEU A 95 2.65 -3.08 12.34
N ALA A 96 3.74 -2.91 13.08
CA ALA A 96 4.74 -3.96 13.26
C ALA A 96 4.16 -5.18 13.99
N ALA A 97 3.33 -4.95 15.02
CA ALA A 97 2.62 -6.04 15.72
C ALA A 97 1.61 -6.75 14.80
N LEU A 98 0.86 -5.98 14.00
CA LEU A 98 -0.06 -6.51 13.00
C LEU A 98 0.69 -7.38 11.98
N ALA A 99 1.79 -6.87 11.42
CA ALA A 99 2.62 -7.57 10.44
C ALA A 99 3.10 -8.93 10.97
N ARG A 100 3.68 -8.97 12.18
CA ARG A 100 4.13 -10.21 12.83
C ARG A 100 2.98 -11.20 13.02
N ARG A 101 1.82 -10.73 13.45
CA ARG A 101 0.63 -11.57 13.66
C ARG A 101 0.13 -12.18 12.35
N ILE A 102 0.09 -11.40 11.27
CA ILE A 102 -0.37 -11.89 9.96
C ILE A 102 0.68 -12.82 9.34
N ALA A 103 1.98 -12.55 9.49
CA ALA A 103 3.06 -13.44 9.07
C ALA A 103 2.97 -14.81 9.76
N ALA A 104 2.80 -14.85 11.07
CA ALA A 104 2.60 -16.10 11.81
C ALA A 104 1.36 -16.87 11.33
N ARG A 105 0.29 -16.16 10.97
CA ARG A 105 -0.91 -16.78 10.39
C ARG A 105 -0.65 -17.34 8.99
N ALA A 106 0.10 -16.62 8.16
CA ALA A 106 0.48 -17.08 6.82
C ALA A 106 1.31 -18.36 6.89
N LEU A 107 2.28 -18.43 7.81
CA LEU A 107 3.07 -19.64 8.10
C LEU A 107 2.19 -20.80 8.55
N LYS A 108 1.33 -20.58 9.55
CA LYS A 108 0.47 -21.63 10.12
C LYS A 108 -0.51 -22.20 9.10
N THR A 109 -1.06 -21.35 8.23
CA THR A 109 -2.08 -21.75 7.25
C THR A 109 -1.50 -22.20 5.93
N GLY A 110 -0.24 -21.85 5.64
CA GLY A 110 0.37 -22.00 4.33
C GLY A 110 -0.37 -21.22 3.23
N ARG A 111 -1.16 -20.19 3.58
CA ARG A 111 -1.94 -19.38 2.64
C ARG A 111 -1.54 -17.92 2.71
N SER A 112 -1.41 -17.30 1.54
CA SER A 112 -1.15 -15.86 1.41
C SER A 112 -2.22 -15.04 2.11
N GLN A 113 -1.80 -13.98 2.81
CA GLN A 113 -2.68 -13.05 3.51
C GLN A 113 -2.55 -11.67 2.88
N GLU A 114 -3.68 -11.11 2.46
CA GLU A 114 -3.75 -9.73 1.95
C GLU A 114 -4.11 -8.79 3.11
N LEU A 115 -3.41 -7.67 3.20
CA LEU A 115 -3.72 -6.60 4.15
C LEU A 115 -4.59 -5.53 3.48
N GLU A 116 -5.11 -4.61 4.28
CA GLU A 116 -5.83 -3.44 3.78
C GLU A 116 -4.90 -2.52 2.97
N PRO A 117 -5.44 -1.78 1.98
CA PRO A 117 -4.69 -0.72 1.30
C PRO A 117 -4.20 0.34 2.28
N MET A 118 -2.96 0.77 2.12
CA MET A 118 -2.29 1.66 3.06
C MET A 118 -1.22 2.51 2.37
N ASN A 119 -0.80 3.60 3.03
CA ASN A 119 0.14 4.53 2.42
C ASN A 119 1.53 3.87 2.23
N PRO A 120 2.40 4.38 1.33
CA PRO A 120 3.72 3.79 1.09
C PRO A 120 4.59 3.64 2.34
N TYR A 121 4.49 4.58 3.29
CA TYR A 121 5.25 4.56 4.54
C TYR A 121 4.80 3.40 5.46
N GLU A 122 3.50 3.20 5.62
CA GLU A 122 2.91 2.07 6.35
C GLU A 122 3.30 0.73 5.70
N ARG A 123 3.25 0.64 4.35
CA ARG A 123 3.69 -0.56 3.63
C ARG A 123 5.15 -0.89 3.94
N ARG A 124 6.02 0.13 3.98
CA ARG A 124 7.45 -0.04 4.32
C ARG A 124 7.64 -0.61 5.74
N ILE A 125 6.90 -0.10 6.72
CA ILE A 125 6.96 -0.61 8.11
C ILE A 125 6.58 -2.10 8.13
N ILE A 126 5.51 -2.47 7.42
CA ILE A 126 5.08 -3.87 7.32
C ILE A 126 6.12 -4.73 6.62
N HIS A 127 6.65 -4.29 5.47
CA HIS A 127 7.71 -5.03 4.78
C HIS A 127 8.92 -5.29 5.69
N SER A 128 9.36 -4.26 6.42
CA SER A 128 10.48 -4.38 7.38
C SER A 128 10.17 -5.31 8.55
N ALA A 129 8.94 -5.29 9.06
CA ALA A 129 8.53 -6.19 10.14
C ALA A 129 8.37 -7.64 9.66
N VAL A 130 7.93 -7.85 8.41
CA VAL A 130 7.78 -9.19 7.81
C VAL A 130 9.14 -9.77 7.43
N SER A 131 10.09 -8.96 6.93
CA SER A 131 11.43 -9.45 6.57
C SER A 131 12.22 -9.99 7.77
N ALA A 132 11.85 -9.63 8.99
CA ALA A 132 12.42 -10.19 10.21
C ALA A 132 11.88 -11.57 10.58
N VAL A 133 10.86 -12.07 9.88
CA VAL A 133 10.24 -13.39 10.13
C VAL A 133 10.68 -14.36 9.05
N GLU A 134 11.30 -15.48 9.46
CA GLU A 134 11.74 -16.51 8.52
C GLU A 134 10.56 -17.30 7.93
N GLY A 135 10.68 -17.71 6.66
CA GLY A 135 9.69 -18.53 5.95
C GLY A 135 8.52 -17.75 5.33
N VAL A 136 8.59 -16.42 5.33
CA VAL A 136 7.63 -15.55 4.65
C VAL A 136 8.33 -14.45 3.87
N HIS A 137 7.70 -14.03 2.78
CA HIS A 137 8.06 -12.81 2.05
C HIS A 137 6.82 -11.93 1.84
N SER A 138 7.05 -10.66 1.53
CA SER A 138 5.98 -9.69 1.33
C SER A 138 6.12 -8.98 -0.02
N GLU A 139 5.00 -8.73 -0.67
CA GLU A 139 4.92 -8.06 -1.96
C GLU A 139 3.81 -7.00 -1.92
N SER A 140 4.04 -5.82 -2.48
CA SER A 140 3.01 -4.79 -2.58
C SER A 140 2.25 -4.91 -3.91
N ARG A 141 0.93 -5.13 -3.85
CA ARG A 141 0.04 -5.29 -5.02
C ARG A 141 -1.03 -4.22 -5.10
N GLY A 142 -1.43 -3.88 -6.32
CA GLY A 142 -2.38 -2.80 -6.61
C GLY A 142 -1.68 -1.49 -6.97
N GLU A 143 -2.46 -0.46 -7.25
CA GLU A 143 -2.00 0.84 -7.74
C GLU A 143 -2.54 1.98 -6.89
N GLY A 144 -1.78 3.07 -6.77
CA GLY A 144 -2.19 4.27 -6.04
C GLY A 144 -2.71 4.00 -4.63
N ALA A 145 -3.94 4.44 -4.35
CA ALA A 145 -4.60 4.30 -3.06
C ALA A 145 -5.06 2.87 -2.73
N ASP A 146 -5.25 2.01 -3.74
CA ASP A 146 -5.66 0.61 -3.58
C ASP A 146 -4.47 -0.34 -3.38
N ARG A 147 -3.24 0.22 -3.36
CA ARG A 147 -2.02 -0.56 -3.18
C ARG A 147 -1.91 -1.07 -1.74
N ARG A 148 -1.70 -2.38 -1.61
CA ARG A 148 -1.71 -3.13 -0.35
C ARG A 148 -0.58 -4.15 -0.28
N VAL A 149 -0.19 -4.55 0.93
CA VAL A 149 0.83 -5.59 1.14
C VAL A 149 0.16 -6.96 1.17
N VAL A 150 0.76 -7.91 0.47
CA VAL A 150 0.41 -9.32 0.52
C VAL A 150 1.59 -10.10 1.07
N ILE A 151 1.34 -10.90 2.11
CA ILE A 151 2.35 -11.75 2.74
C ILE A 151 2.17 -13.17 2.21
N TYR A 152 3.25 -13.76 1.71
CA TYR A 152 3.31 -15.11 1.17
C TYR A 152 4.17 -15.99 2.07
N PRO A 153 3.70 -17.22 2.39
CA PRO A 153 4.57 -18.23 2.96
C PRO A 153 5.45 -18.85 1.88
N ASP A 154 6.70 -19.15 2.22
CA ASP A 154 7.67 -19.77 1.29
C ASP A 154 7.32 -21.22 0.98
N ASN A 155 6.68 -21.91 1.94
CA ASN A 155 6.11 -23.23 1.74
C ASN A 155 4.58 -23.15 1.74
N PRO A 156 3.94 -22.82 0.59
CA PRO A 156 2.51 -22.72 0.51
C PRO A 156 1.86 -24.10 0.67
N ALA A 157 0.80 -24.16 1.47
CA ALA A 157 -0.01 -25.37 1.58
C ALA A 157 -0.54 -25.76 0.19
N PRO A 158 -0.54 -27.05 -0.17
CA PRO A 158 -1.01 -27.50 -1.46
C PRO A 158 -2.41 -26.95 -1.72
N ARG A 159 -2.54 -26.16 -2.80
CA ARG A 159 -3.85 -25.64 -3.21
C ARG A 159 -4.75 -26.85 -3.44
N ALA A 160 -5.86 -26.92 -2.70
CA ALA A 160 -6.89 -27.90 -2.99
C ALA A 160 -7.20 -27.79 -4.50
N PRO A 161 -7.21 -28.91 -5.25
CA PRO A 161 -7.48 -28.87 -6.67
C PRO A 161 -8.78 -28.10 -6.86
N ARG A 162 -8.76 -27.07 -7.72
CA ARG A 162 -9.98 -26.41 -8.14
C ARG A 162 -10.87 -27.54 -8.65
N LYS A 163 -11.91 -27.88 -7.88
CA LYS A 163 -12.95 -28.81 -8.31
C LYS A 163 -13.47 -28.19 -9.60
N GLY A 164 -13.01 -28.72 -10.73
CA GLY A 164 -13.50 -28.32 -12.04
C GLY A 164 -15.00 -28.36 -11.93
N ARG A 165 -15.65 -27.24 -12.24
CA ARG A 165 -17.10 -27.15 -12.30
C ARG A 165 -17.55 -28.34 -13.13
N GLY A 166 -18.13 -29.33 -12.46
CA GLY A 166 -18.28 -30.67 -13.01
C GLY A 166 -18.97 -30.58 -14.35
N GLY A 167 -18.27 -30.97 -15.41
CA GLY A 167 -18.95 -31.47 -16.59
C GLY A 167 -19.84 -32.59 -16.09
N ARG A 168 -21.17 -32.38 -16.13
CA ARG A 168 -22.15 -33.44 -15.85
C ARG A 168 -21.71 -34.65 -16.68
N PRO A 169 -21.55 -35.85 -16.09
CA PRO A 169 -21.34 -37.04 -16.89
C PRO A 169 -22.55 -37.16 -17.79
N GLY A 170 -22.36 -36.95 -19.10
CA GLY A 170 -23.40 -37.17 -20.08
C GLY A 170 -23.86 -38.60 -19.92
N GLN A 171 -25.09 -38.79 -19.47
CA GLN A 171 -25.75 -40.08 -19.49
C GLN A 171 -25.79 -40.52 -20.95
N ASN A 172 -24.87 -41.40 -21.32
CA ASN A 172 -24.88 -42.12 -22.58
C ASN A 172 -26.05 -43.12 -22.50
N ARG A 173 -27.28 -42.60 -22.60
CA ARG A 173 -28.47 -43.41 -22.86
C ARG A 173 -28.43 -43.76 -24.33
N GLY A 174 -28.25 -45.06 -24.58
CA GLY A 174 -28.10 -45.61 -25.90
C GLY A 174 -29.13 -45.10 -26.90
N ARG A 175 -28.65 -44.85 -28.12
CA ARG A 175 -29.49 -44.91 -29.30
C ARG A 175 -28.66 -45.51 -30.43
N GLY A 176 -29.20 -46.59 -30.97
CA GLY A 176 -28.53 -47.47 -31.92
C GLY A 176 -28.06 -46.81 -33.21
N GLY A 177 -27.17 -47.56 -33.85
CA GLY A 177 -26.68 -47.46 -35.22
C GLY A 177 -27.23 -46.36 -36.11
N ARG A 178 -26.34 -45.44 -36.48
CA ARG A 178 -26.23 -44.91 -37.84
C ARG A 178 -24.76 -44.56 -38.04
N GLY A 179 -24.12 -45.27 -38.98
CA GLY A 179 -22.76 -44.97 -39.41
C GLY A 179 -22.63 -43.51 -39.89
N PRO A 180 -21.41 -42.98 -39.98
CA PRO A 180 -21.17 -41.60 -40.35
C PRO A 180 -21.81 -41.32 -41.71
N ARG A 181 -22.75 -40.38 -41.75
CA ARG A 181 -23.33 -39.92 -43.01
C ARG A 181 -22.29 -39.02 -43.68
N ALA A 182 -21.86 -39.38 -44.89
CA ALA A 182 -20.93 -38.57 -45.65
C ALA A 182 -21.44 -37.11 -45.77
N PRO A 183 -20.58 -36.10 -45.54
CA PRO A 183 -20.98 -34.71 -45.66
C PRO A 183 -21.43 -34.44 -47.10
N ARG A 184 -22.57 -33.78 -47.27
CA ARG A 184 -23.07 -33.32 -48.59
C ARG A 184 -22.40 -32.02 -49.06
N THR A 185 -21.44 -31.52 -48.29
CA THR A 185 -20.65 -30.34 -48.63
C THR A 185 -19.40 -30.80 -49.38
N PRO A 186 -19.08 -30.23 -50.56
CA PRO A 186 -17.79 -30.47 -51.20
C PRO A 186 -16.66 -30.03 -50.26
N GLU A 187 -15.56 -30.77 -50.32
CA GLU A 187 -14.35 -30.48 -49.56
C GLU A 187 -13.87 -29.07 -49.92
N ARG A 188 -13.80 -28.18 -48.92
CA ARG A 188 -13.25 -26.84 -49.11
C ARG A 188 -11.75 -26.95 -48.94
N GLU A 189 -11.00 -26.76 -50.01
CA GLU A 189 -9.59 -26.39 -49.90
C GLU A 189 -9.51 -25.01 -49.26
N PHE A 190 -9.19 -24.98 -47.97
CA PHE A 190 -8.71 -23.75 -47.37
C PHE A 190 -7.28 -23.57 -47.86
N ALA A 191 -6.99 -22.44 -48.50
CA ALA A 191 -5.62 -22.05 -48.77
C ALA A 191 -4.83 -22.10 -47.45
N ASP A 192 -3.65 -22.75 -47.47
CA ASP A 192 -2.71 -22.74 -46.36
C ASP A 192 -2.26 -21.30 -46.10
N LYS A 193 -3.04 -20.56 -45.31
CA LYS A 193 -2.51 -19.36 -44.67
C LYS A 193 -1.47 -19.84 -43.68
N PRO A 194 -0.21 -19.37 -43.77
CA PRO A 194 0.77 -19.69 -42.75
C PRO A 194 0.18 -19.28 -41.41
N ARG A 195 0.16 -20.22 -40.46
CA ARG A 195 -0.08 -19.89 -39.06
C ARG A 195 1.09 -19.02 -38.62
N THR A 196 0.99 -17.71 -38.81
CA THR A 196 1.86 -16.78 -38.10
C THR A 196 1.65 -17.09 -36.61
N GLY A 197 2.72 -17.48 -35.91
CA GLY A 197 2.70 -18.05 -34.56
C GLY A 197 2.20 -17.11 -33.45
N GLU A 198 1.50 -16.05 -33.82
CA GLU A 198 1.00 -15.03 -32.92
C GLU A 198 -0.52 -15.19 -32.82
N GLY A 199 -0.95 -16.15 -32.01
CA GLY A 199 -2.27 -16.06 -31.41
C GLY A 199 -2.35 -14.77 -30.55
N PRO A 200 -3.54 -14.22 -30.30
CA PRO A 200 -3.69 -13.04 -29.45
C PRO A 200 -3.05 -13.33 -28.07
N THR A 201 -1.89 -12.72 -27.84
CA THR A 201 -1.14 -12.87 -26.60
C THR A 201 -1.71 -11.89 -25.59
N ALA A 202 -2.25 -12.39 -24.48
CA ALA A 202 -2.70 -11.53 -23.40
C ALA A 202 -1.51 -10.67 -22.92
N PRO A 203 -1.70 -9.36 -22.69
CA PRO A 203 -0.62 -8.51 -22.18
C PRO A 203 -0.08 -9.09 -20.87
N ARG A 204 1.24 -9.03 -20.68
CA ARG A 204 1.86 -9.49 -19.44
C ARG A 204 1.25 -8.72 -18.27
N ARG A 205 0.77 -9.48 -17.29
CA ARG A 205 0.22 -8.99 -16.03
C ARG A 205 1.19 -7.96 -15.45
N THR A 206 0.70 -6.76 -15.13
CA THR A 206 1.40 -5.64 -14.51
C THR A 206 2.55 -6.09 -13.63
N GLU A 207 3.75 -5.56 -13.88
CA GLU A 207 4.97 -5.94 -13.19
C GLU A 207 4.85 -5.75 -11.67
N SER A 208 5.26 -6.77 -10.92
CA SER A 208 5.41 -6.71 -9.48
C SER A 208 6.59 -5.80 -9.14
N ILE A 209 6.31 -4.55 -8.75
CA ILE A 209 7.36 -3.65 -8.29
C ILE A 209 7.72 -4.02 -6.85
N ASN A 210 8.92 -4.55 -6.67
CA ASN A 210 9.52 -4.77 -5.37
C ASN A 210 10.04 -3.42 -4.85
N ASP A 211 9.24 -2.75 -4.02
CA ASP A 211 9.62 -1.47 -3.41
C ASP A 211 10.87 -1.58 -2.51
N ALA A 212 11.40 -2.79 -2.26
CA ALA A 212 12.67 -3.00 -1.59
C ALA A 212 13.88 -2.56 -2.42
N GLU A 213 13.80 -2.24 -3.71
CA GLU A 213 15.01 -1.82 -4.46
C GLU A 213 15.21 -0.30 -4.46
N GLY A 214 14.20 0.48 -4.07
CA GLY A 214 14.24 1.96 -4.00
C GLY A 214 14.75 2.54 -2.67
N PHE A 215 15.49 1.76 -1.87
CA PHE A 215 15.85 2.07 -0.48
C PHE A 215 16.59 3.42 -0.25
N ALA A 216 17.11 4.07 -1.29
CA ALA A 216 17.96 5.27 -1.16
C ALA A 216 17.23 6.62 -1.31
N LEU A 217 16.02 6.66 -1.90
CA LEU A 217 15.40 7.94 -2.33
C LEU A 217 14.50 8.59 -1.27
N TYR A 218 13.95 7.81 -0.33
CA TYR A 218 13.28 8.36 0.85
C TYR A 218 14.25 8.33 2.02
N GLY A 219 14.90 9.48 2.21
CA GLY A 219 15.77 9.77 3.34
C GLY A 219 15.17 9.17 4.61
N LYS A 220 15.95 8.26 5.18
CA LYS A 220 15.88 7.86 6.57
C LYS A 220 15.55 9.09 7.43
N ILE A 221 14.34 9.17 7.95
CA ILE A 221 14.13 9.90 9.20
C ILE A 221 14.54 8.87 10.25
N GLU A 222 15.83 8.89 10.59
CA GLU A 222 16.30 8.18 11.76
C GLU A 222 15.79 8.94 12.98
N LEU A 223 15.21 8.19 13.92
CA LEU A 223 14.89 8.63 15.27
C LEU A 223 16.13 8.47 16.16
#